data_AF-A0A9J7AK88-F1
#
_entry.id   AF-A0A9J7AK88-F1
#
_cell.length_a   1.000
_cell.length_b   1.000
_cell.length_c   1.000
_cell.angle_alpha   90.00
_cell.angle_beta   90.00
_cell.angle_gamma   90.00
#
_symmetry.space_group_name_H-M   'P 1'
#
loop_
_entity.id
_entity.type
_entity.pdbx_description
1 polymer ?
#
loop_
_entity_poly.entity_id
_entity_poly.type
_entity_poly.pdbx_seq_one_letter_code
_entity_poly.pdbx_strand_id
1 'polypeptide(L)'
;MGVEMTITRIGLGLFTIAALALALVLGIYFFKFGGYLSSDQGVWGTFGDFVGGTLNPLLAFASLCAILLTMKMQSDELKTSTNALRQQGEYLELQAIENTFFSMLEVYNKKVNSLELNEDVGRKVFGSAYDMLNRAYDGDRIKFEGGDELKIVQHAYKRFYSKNKPVIQPVMTLLNQIIEYIEKSESPVSVVSYSDILKSVMNENEVLLLFYHSISFDGLDSLRRLNGVGMFSDINKSKLFNPNSHKKFLEL
;
A
#
# COMPACT_ATOMS: atom_id res chain seq x y z
N MET A 1 -29.76 -8.22 -3.34
CA MET A 1 -30.67 -9.18 -2.65
C MET A 1 -31.13 -8.71 -1.27
N GLY A 2 -30.26 -8.22 -0.37
CA GLY A 2 -30.69 -7.76 0.98
C GLY A 2 -31.43 -6.41 1.02
N VAL A 3 -31.00 -5.43 0.21
CA VAL A 3 -31.61 -4.08 0.15
C VAL A 3 -33.00 -4.12 -0.48
N GLU A 4 -33.15 -4.80 -1.62
CA GLU A 4 -34.45 -4.98 -2.28
C GLU A 4 -35.47 -5.65 -1.35
N MET A 5 -35.06 -6.70 -0.62
CA MET A 5 -35.92 -7.38 0.34
C MET A 5 -36.35 -6.46 1.50
N THR A 6 -35.50 -5.50 1.88
CA THR A 6 -35.81 -4.51 2.93
C THR A 6 -36.80 -3.47 2.43
N ILE A 7 -36.62 -2.98 1.20
CA ILE A 7 -37.53 -2.02 0.57
C ILE A 7 -38.91 -2.66 0.37
N THR A 8 -38.99 -3.90 -0.11
CA THR A 8 -40.26 -4.62 -0.26
C THR A 8 -40.98 -4.82 1.08
N ARG A 9 -40.25 -5.11 2.15
CA ARG A 9 -40.82 -5.25 3.50
C ARG A 9 -41.33 -3.93 4.06
N ILE A 10 -40.60 -2.83 3.87
CA ILE A 10 -41.03 -1.49 4.29
C ILE A 10 -42.28 -1.07 3.50
N GLY A 11 -42.29 -1.27 2.18
CA GLY A 11 -43.44 -0.99 1.33
C GLY A 11 -44.68 -1.79 1.73
N LEU A 12 -44.53 -3.09 2.01
CA LEU A 12 -45.62 -3.95 2.48
C LEU A 12 -46.12 -3.53 3.88
N GLY A 13 -45.22 -3.10 4.76
CA GLY A 13 -45.56 -2.57 6.08
C GLY A 13 -46.35 -1.27 6.01
N LEU A 14 -45.95 -0.33 5.14
CA LEU A 14 -46.68 0.92 4.95
C LEU A 14 -48.07 0.69 4.34
N PHE A 15 -48.18 -0.23 3.38
CA PHE A 15 -49.44 -0.61 2.78
C PHE A 15 -50.41 -1.23 3.80
N THR A 16 -49.93 -2.13 4.66
CA THR A 16 -50.77 -2.75 5.70
C THR A 16 -51.23 -1.72 6.74
N ILE A 17 -50.37 -0.80 7.17
CA ILE A 17 -50.75 0.30 8.07
C ILE A 17 -51.81 1.20 7.44
N ALA A 18 -51.65 1.58 6.17
CA ALA A 18 -52.63 2.38 5.44
C ALA A 18 -54.00 1.68 5.32
N ALA A 19 -54.00 0.38 5.00
CA ALA A 19 -55.22 -0.42 4.90
C ALA A 19 -55.94 -0.55 6.25
N LEU A 20 -55.20 -0.78 7.34
CA LEU A 20 -55.75 -0.86 8.69
C LEU A 20 -56.32 0.49 9.16
N ALA A 21 -55.62 1.59 8.87
CA ALA A 21 -56.10 2.93 9.17
C ALA A 21 -57.42 3.25 8.44
N LEU A 22 -57.50 2.92 7.15
CA LEU A 22 -58.73 3.08 6.37
C LEU A 22 -59.86 2.22 6.93
N ALA A 23 -59.61 0.94 7.22
CA ALA A 23 -60.60 0.04 7.79
C ALA A 23 -61.11 0.54 9.16
N LEU A 24 -60.23 1.09 9.99
CA LEU A 24 -60.58 1.67 11.29
C LEU A 24 -61.47 2.90 11.13
N VAL A 25 -61.12 3.84 10.23
CA VAL A 25 -61.91 5.05 9.98
C VAL A 25 -63.31 4.69 9.46
N LEU A 26 -63.40 3.76 8.50
CA LEU A 26 -64.68 3.27 7.98
C LEU A 26 -65.49 2.53 9.05
N GLY A 27 -64.84 1.69 9.87
CA GLY A 27 -65.48 0.97 10.97
C GLY A 27 -66.09 1.91 12.02
N ILE A 28 -65.36 2.95 12.42
CA ILE A 28 -65.85 3.99 13.35
C ILE A 28 -67.04 4.74 12.73
N TYR A 29 -66.97 5.06 11.44
CA TYR A 29 -68.05 5.75 10.74
C TYR A 29 -69.34 4.92 10.72
N PHE A 30 -69.28 3.67 10.25
CA PHE A 30 -70.45 2.80 10.17
C PHE A 30 -71.04 2.42 11.53
N PHE A 31 -70.19 2.28 12.56
CA PHE A 31 -70.66 2.03 13.93
C PHE A 31 -71.43 3.22 14.50
N LYS A 32 -71.03 4.46 14.18
CA LYS A 32 -71.61 5.68 14.75
C LYS A 32 -72.83 6.21 13.99
N PHE A 33 -72.85 6.08 12.67
CA PHE A 33 -73.87 6.69 11.80
C PHE A 33 -74.85 5.69 11.16
N GLY A 34 -74.59 4.38 11.28
CA GLY A 34 -75.40 3.34 10.65
C GLY A 34 -75.01 3.06 9.19
N GLY A 35 -75.35 1.87 8.70
CA GLY A 35 -74.86 1.31 7.42
C GLY A 35 -75.62 1.71 6.16
N TYR A 36 -76.46 2.75 6.17
CA TYR A 36 -77.28 3.10 5.02
C TYR A 36 -76.58 4.10 4.09
N LEU A 37 -76.67 3.86 2.79
CA LEU A 37 -76.16 4.78 1.76
C LEU A 37 -77.17 5.91 1.56
N SER A 38 -76.72 7.16 1.74
CA SER A 38 -77.56 8.33 1.50
C SER A 38 -77.70 8.62 0.01
N SER A 39 -78.91 9.00 -0.42
CA SER A 39 -79.19 9.52 -1.76
C SER A 39 -78.84 11.00 -1.93
N ASP A 40 -78.53 11.69 -0.82
CA ASP A 40 -78.16 13.10 -0.80
C ASP A 40 -76.65 13.28 -1.02
N GLN A 41 -76.30 14.00 -2.08
CA GLN A 41 -74.93 14.29 -2.46
C GLN A 41 -74.18 15.13 -1.41
N GLY A 42 -74.85 15.96 -0.62
CA GLY A 42 -74.25 16.74 0.47
C GLY A 42 -73.71 15.87 1.60
N VAL A 43 -74.38 14.74 1.89
CA VAL A 43 -73.93 13.76 2.89
C VAL A 43 -72.64 13.06 2.44
N TRP A 44 -72.50 12.80 1.13
CA TRP A 44 -71.25 12.26 0.57
C TRP A 44 -70.09 13.24 0.65
N GLY A 45 -70.33 14.55 0.52
CA GLY A 45 -69.32 15.59 0.74
C GLY A 45 -68.79 15.58 2.17
N THR A 46 -69.68 15.63 3.16
CA THR A 46 -69.31 15.62 4.59
C THR A 46 -68.65 14.30 5.04
N PHE A 47 -69.05 13.16 4.44
CA PHE A 47 -68.35 11.89 4.63
C PHE A 47 -66.91 11.94 4.08
N GLY A 48 -66.74 12.47 2.87
CA GLY A 48 -65.44 12.70 2.26
C GLY A 48 -64.54 13.58 3.12
N ASP A 49 -65.10 14.64 3.72
CA ASP A 49 -64.38 15.53 4.65
C ASP A 49 -63.94 14.80 5.94
N PHE A 50 -64.77 13.91 6.50
CA PHE A 50 -64.40 13.12 7.68
C PHE A 50 -63.28 12.12 7.38
N VAL A 51 -63.44 11.34 6.31
CA VAL A 51 -62.46 10.32 5.89
C VAL A 51 -61.16 11.02 5.48
N GLY A 52 -61.23 12.02 4.61
CA GLY A 52 -60.08 12.80 4.15
C GLY A 52 -59.40 13.57 5.28
N GLY A 53 -60.17 14.20 6.16
CA GLY A 53 -59.65 14.98 7.30
C GLY A 53 -58.90 14.13 8.33
N THR A 54 -59.27 12.86 8.48
CA THR A 54 -58.61 11.95 9.44
C THR A 54 -57.49 11.13 8.78
N LEU A 55 -57.74 10.62 7.58
CA LEU A 55 -56.83 9.71 6.88
C LEU A 55 -55.66 10.47 6.23
N ASN A 56 -55.87 11.68 5.68
CA ASN A 56 -54.80 12.41 4.99
C ASN A 56 -53.65 12.81 5.92
N PRO A 57 -53.86 13.36 7.13
CA PRO A 57 -52.77 13.65 8.05
C PRO A 57 -51.99 12.39 8.48
N LEU A 58 -52.70 11.27 8.68
CA LEU A 58 -52.09 9.99 9.05
C LEU A 58 -51.23 9.41 7.92
N LEU A 59 -51.74 9.42 6.68
CA LEU A 59 -51.00 9.00 5.50
C LEU A 59 -49.83 9.94 5.19
N ALA A 60 -49.99 11.25 5.39
CA ALA A 60 -48.92 12.23 5.23
C ALA A 60 -47.79 12.00 6.23
N PHE A 61 -48.12 11.73 7.50
CA PHE A 61 -47.13 11.38 8.52
C PHE A 61 -46.42 10.06 8.20
N ALA A 62 -47.15 9.03 7.78
CA ALA A 62 -46.57 7.77 7.35
C ALA A 62 -45.62 7.94 6.14
N SER A 63 -46.01 8.79 5.19
CA SER A 63 -45.19 9.15 4.03
C SER A 63 -43.91 9.87 4.44
N LEU A 64 -44.01 10.81 5.40
CA LEU A 64 -42.84 11.49 5.96
C LEU A 64 -41.89 10.49 6.64
N CYS A 65 -42.41 9.57 7.46
CA CYS A 65 -41.61 8.52 8.08
C CYS A 65 -40.92 7.63 7.04
N ALA A 66 -41.64 7.23 5.99
CA ALA A 66 -41.08 6.42 4.90
C ALA A 66 -39.92 7.14 4.20
N ILE A 67 -40.07 8.45 3.93
CA ILE A 67 -39.02 9.27 3.33
C ILE A 67 -37.82 9.38 4.26
N LEU A 68 -38.02 9.65 5.55
CA LEU A 68 -36.92 9.75 6.53
C LEU A 68 -36.15 8.44 6.66
N LEU A 69 -36.85 7.30 6.71
CA LEU A 69 -36.22 5.98 6.73
C LEU A 69 -35.40 5.73 5.46
N THR A 70 -35.99 6.02 4.30
CA THR A 70 -35.32 5.88 3.00
C THR A 70 -34.07 6.75 2.92
N MET A 71 -34.15 8.01 3.36
CA MET A 71 -33.04 8.95 3.37
C MET A 71 -31.91 8.48 4.29
N LYS A 72 -32.25 7.94 5.47
CA LYS A 72 -31.27 7.35 6.38
C LYS A 72 -30.57 6.15 5.74
N MET A 73 -31.32 5.23 5.14
CA MET A 73 -30.75 4.06 4.44
C MET A 73 -29.81 4.49 3.31
N GLN A 74 -30.23 5.46 2.48
CA GLN A 74 -29.39 6.01 1.41
C GLN A 74 -28.11 6.65 1.95
N SER A 75 -28.19 7.38 3.06
CA SER A 75 -27.02 7.97 3.72
C SER A 75 -26.05 6.89 4.23
N ASP A 76 -26.57 5.82 4.82
CA ASP A 76 -25.76 4.70 5.32
C ASP A 76 -25.09 3.92 4.18
N GLU A 77 -25.81 3.70 3.08
CA GLU A 77 -25.28 3.09 1.85
C GLU A 77 -24.18 3.95 1.22
N LEU A 78 -24.39 5.26 1.11
CA LEU A 78 -23.38 6.18 0.59
C LEU A 78 -22.11 6.18 1.45
N LYS A 79 -22.26 6.19 2.77
CA LYS A 79 -21.14 6.10 3.71
C LYS A 79 -20.37 4.79 3.52
N THR A 80 -21.08 3.67 3.38
CA THR A 80 -20.47 2.36 3.15
C THR A 80 -19.73 2.32 1.82
N SER A 81 -20.34 2.83 0.74
CA SER A 81 -19.72 2.94 -0.58
C SER A 81 -18.48 3.83 -0.55
N THR A 82 -18.53 4.96 0.15
CA THR A 82 -17.40 5.88 0.29
C THR A 82 -16.23 5.22 1.01
N ASN A 83 -16.51 4.48 2.09
CA ASN A 83 -15.49 3.74 2.82
C ASN A 83 -14.86 2.63 1.98
N ALA A 84 -15.66 1.89 1.22
CA ALA A 84 -15.17 0.85 0.31
C ALA A 84 -14.27 1.45 -0.79
N LEU A 85 -14.66 2.58 -1.38
CA LEU A 85 -13.84 3.30 -2.36
C LEU A 85 -12.52 3.79 -1.76
N ARG A 86 -12.55 4.30 -0.52
CA ARG A 86 -11.33 4.72 0.19
C ARG A 86 -10.35 3.56 0.39
N GLN A 87 -10.85 2.41 0.86
CA GLN A 87 -10.04 1.20 1.03
C GLN A 87 -9.51 0.68 -0.31
N GLN A 88 -10.31 0.75 -1.37
CA GLN A 88 -9.87 0.40 -2.72
C GLN A 88 -8.73 1.33 -3.20
N GLY A 89 -8.82 2.63 -2.91
CA GLY A 89 -7.76 3.60 -3.19
C GLY A 89 -6.44 3.22 -2.49
N GLU A 90 -6.49 2.96 -1.19
CA GLU A 90 -5.32 2.52 -0.39
C GLU A 90 -4.70 1.24 -0.97
N TYR A 91 -5.52 0.26 -1.38
CA TYR A 91 -5.02 -0.97 -2.00
C TYR A 91 -4.36 -0.73 -3.37
N LEU A 92 -4.95 0.13 -4.20
CA LEU A 92 -4.38 0.46 -5.52
C LEU A 92 -3.05 1.21 -5.40
N GLU A 93 -2.91 2.09 -4.42
CA GLU A 93 -1.65 2.78 -4.13
C GLU A 93 -0.55 1.79 -3.73
N LEU A 94 -0.86 0.87 -2.80
CA LEU A 94 0.08 -0.19 -2.41
C LEU A 94 0.46 -1.06 -3.62
N GLN A 95 -0.51 -1.46 -4.43
CA GLN A 95 -0.26 -2.27 -5.63
C GLN A 95 0.64 -1.53 -6.65
N ALA A 96 0.46 -0.21 -6.82
CA ALA A 96 1.29 0.59 -7.70
C ALA A 96 2.75 0.66 -7.20
N ILE A 97 2.95 0.78 -5.89
CA ILE A 97 4.27 0.75 -5.25
C ILE A 97 4.94 -0.61 -5.46
N GLU A 98 4.24 -1.69 -5.14
CA GLU A 98 4.76 -3.06 -5.30
C GLU A 98 5.12 -3.37 -6.75
N ASN A 99 4.22 -3.04 -7.69
CA ASN A 99 4.49 -3.24 -9.11
C ASN A 99 5.73 -2.48 -9.58
N THR A 100 5.90 -1.24 -9.15
CA THR A 100 7.07 -0.44 -9.51
C THR A 100 8.34 -1.04 -8.90
N PHE A 101 8.32 -1.41 -7.62
CA PHE A 101 9.44 -2.08 -6.95
C PHE A 101 9.85 -3.37 -7.67
N PHE A 102 8.91 -4.27 -7.96
CA PHE A 102 9.21 -5.52 -8.66
C PHE A 102 9.68 -5.29 -10.10
N SER A 103 9.15 -4.27 -10.78
CA SER A 103 9.65 -3.87 -12.10
C SER A 103 11.10 -3.39 -12.04
N MET A 104 11.47 -2.61 -11.02
CA MET A 104 12.85 -2.18 -10.82
C MET A 104 13.78 -3.35 -10.48
N LEU A 105 13.30 -4.33 -9.69
CA LEU A 105 14.02 -5.58 -9.42
C LEU A 105 14.25 -6.40 -10.70
N GLU A 106 13.28 -6.44 -11.61
CA GLU A 106 13.43 -7.11 -12.90
C GLU A 106 14.50 -6.42 -13.76
N VAL A 107 14.46 -5.09 -13.84
CA VAL A 107 15.48 -4.28 -14.53
C VAL A 107 16.86 -4.51 -13.91
N TYR A 108 16.95 -4.56 -12.59
CA TYR A 108 18.19 -4.89 -11.87
C TYR A 108 18.71 -6.27 -12.27
N ASN A 109 17.89 -7.32 -12.20
CA ASN A 109 18.29 -8.68 -12.56
C ASN A 109 18.71 -8.77 -14.03
N LYS A 110 17.97 -8.14 -14.95
CA LYS A 110 18.34 -8.07 -16.37
C LYS A 110 19.69 -7.40 -16.55
N LYS A 111 19.95 -6.30 -15.84
CA LYS A 111 21.23 -5.61 -15.91
C LYS A 111 22.36 -6.48 -15.37
N VAL A 112 22.17 -7.10 -14.20
CA VAL A 112 23.11 -8.06 -13.60
C VAL A 112 23.45 -9.18 -14.56
N ASN A 113 22.46 -9.80 -15.18
CA ASN A 113 22.67 -10.92 -16.11
C ASN A 113 23.38 -10.51 -17.41
N SER A 114 23.33 -9.23 -17.78
CA SER A 114 24.04 -8.66 -18.94
C SER A 114 25.45 -8.17 -18.64
N LEU A 115 25.93 -8.28 -17.39
CA LEU A 115 27.28 -7.84 -17.05
C LEU A 115 28.32 -8.77 -17.65
N GLU A 116 29.41 -8.18 -18.11
CA GLU A 116 30.58 -8.88 -18.62
C GLU A 116 31.82 -8.24 -18.01
N LEU A 117 32.73 -9.06 -17.48
CA LEU A 117 34.02 -8.63 -16.97
C LEU A 117 35.03 -9.76 -17.14
N ASN A 118 36.05 -9.54 -17.95
CA ASN A 118 36.98 -10.59 -18.40
C ASN A 118 36.20 -11.73 -19.08
N GLU A 119 36.31 -12.96 -18.57
CA GLU A 119 35.61 -14.15 -19.08
C GLU A 119 34.29 -14.43 -18.32
N ASP A 120 34.02 -13.67 -17.24
CA ASP A 120 32.82 -13.86 -16.43
C ASP A 120 31.62 -13.07 -16.98
N VAL A 121 30.46 -13.72 -16.91
CA VAL A 121 29.18 -13.15 -17.34
C VAL A 121 28.16 -13.28 -16.21
N GLY A 122 27.26 -12.30 -16.13
CA GLY A 122 26.16 -12.30 -15.17
C GLY A 122 26.66 -12.16 -13.74
N ARG A 123 26.10 -12.96 -12.82
CA ARG A 123 26.43 -12.90 -11.38
C ARG A 123 27.87 -13.28 -11.05
N LYS A 124 28.57 -14.03 -11.91
CA LYS A 124 29.99 -14.38 -11.68
C LYS A 124 30.90 -13.15 -11.71
N VAL A 125 30.51 -12.11 -12.45
CA VAL A 125 31.23 -10.83 -12.53
C VAL A 125 31.50 -10.24 -11.15
N PHE A 126 30.58 -10.41 -10.19
CA PHE A 126 30.77 -9.89 -8.83
C PHE A 126 31.89 -10.61 -8.07
N GLY A 127 32.12 -11.90 -8.34
CA GLY A 127 33.28 -12.62 -7.79
C GLY A 127 34.59 -12.05 -8.33
N SER A 128 34.70 -11.95 -9.67
CA SER A 128 35.86 -11.33 -10.33
C SER A 128 36.10 -9.89 -9.85
N ALA A 129 35.05 -9.09 -9.73
CA ALA A 129 35.12 -7.72 -9.24
C ALA A 129 35.57 -7.66 -7.77
N TYR A 130 35.06 -8.53 -6.91
CA TYR A 130 35.46 -8.64 -5.52
C TYR A 130 36.95 -9.02 -5.41
N ASP A 131 37.43 -9.99 -6.18
CA ASP A 131 38.84 -10.40 -6.19
C ASP A 131 39.76 -9.27 -6.68
N MET A 132 39.32 -8.53 -7.71
CA MET A 132 40.04 -7.35 -8.20
C MET A 132 40.13 -6.25 -7.14
N LEU A 133 39.05 -6.02 -6.39
CA LEU A 133 39.03 -5.05 -5.30
C LEU A 133 39.91 -5.53 -4.14
N ASN A 134 39.87 -6.80 -3.77
CA ASN A 134 40.74 -7.36 -2.72
C ASN A 134 42.22 -7.19 -3.07
N ARG A 135 42.61 -7.50 -4.32
CA ARG A 135 44.00 -7.26 -4.80
C ARG A 135 44.39 -5.78 -4.76
N ALA A 136 43.45 -4.87 -5.06
CA ALA A 136 43.70 -3.44 -4.95
C ALA A 136 43.92 -3.01 -3.50
N TYR A 137 43.11 -3.54 -2.58
CA TYR A 137 43.21 -3.31 -1.15
C TYR A 137 44.53 -3.87 -0.58
N ASP A 138 44.91 -5.11 -0.90
CA ASP A 138 46.16 -5.71 -0.41
C ASP A 138 47.39 -4.89 -0.81
N GLY A 139 47.42 -4.39 -2.06
CA GLY A 139 48.50 -3.52 -2.52
C GLY A 139 48.58 -2.18 -1.78
N ASP A 140 47.43 -1.57 -1.50
CA ASP A 140 47.37 -0.30 -0.78
C ASP A 140 47.64 -0.48 0.72
N ARG A 141 47.18 -1.58 1.32
CA ARG A 141 47.46 -1.93 2.72
C ARG A 141 48.96 -2.09 2.97
N ILE A 142 49.68 -2.74 2.06
CA ILE A 142 51.15 -2.87 2.15
C ILE A 142 51.82 -1.50 1.97
N LYS A 143 51.34 -0.69 1.02
CA LYS A 143 51.91 0.63 0.72
C LYS A 143 51.71 1.64 1.86
N PHE A 144 50.61 1.54 2.59
CA PHE A 144 50.20 2.45 3.65
C PHE A 144 50.13 1.75 5.01
N GLU A 145 51.07 0.84 5.29
CA GLU A 145 51.11 0.07 6.54
C GLU A 145 51.05 0.99 7.77
N GLY A 146 50.20 0.63 8.74
CA GLY A 146 49.94 1.44 9.95
C GLY A 146 49.06 2.68 9.71
N GLY A 147 48.58 2.90 8.49
CA GLY A 147 47.65 3.97 8.14
C GLY A 147 46.22 3.75 8.65
N ASP A 148 45.39 4.78 8.47
CA ASP A 148 43.96 4.73 8.77
C ASP A 148 43.25 3.76 7.80
N GLU A 149 42.68 2.69 8.36
CA GLU A 149 42.02 1.62 7.61
C GLU A 149 40.93 2.15 6.67
N LEU A 150 40.14 3.14 7.11
CA LEU A 150 39.08 3.72 6.30
C LEU A 150 39.68 4.40 5.07
N LYS A 151 40.76 5.16 5.24
CA LYS A 151 41.44 5.83 4.11
C LYS A 151 42.07 4.84 3.15
N ILE A 152 42.62 3.74 3.66
CA ILE A 152 43.22 2.68 2.84
C ILE A 152 42.15 2.04 1.96
N VAL A 153 41.04 1.58 2.55
CA VAL A 153 39.97 0.93 1.77
C VAL A 153 39.31 1.89 0.79
N GLN A 154 39.13 3.16 1.16
CA GLN A 154 38.59 4.20 0.27
C GLN A 154 39.51 4.46 -0.94
N HIS A 155 40.82 4.54 -0.71
CA HIS A 155 41.79 4.71 -1.79
C HIS A 155 41.82 3.49 -2.73
N ALA A 156 41.83 2.28 -2.17
CA ALA A 156 41.78 1.04 -2.92
C ALA A 156 40.51 0.93 -3.76
N TYR A 157 39.35 1.23 -3.16
CA TYR A 157 38.07 1.24 -3.84
C TYR A 157 38.05 2.26 -4.98
N LYS A 158 38.54 3.48 -4.78
CA LYS A 158 38.60 4.51 -5.83
C LYS A 158 39.41 4.05 -7.04
N ARG A 159 40.54 3.37 -6.79
CA ARG A 159 41.38 2.79 -7.85
C ARG A 159 40.70 1.62 -8.57
N PHE A 160 40.03 0.73 -7.82
CA PHE A 160 39.22 -0.35 -8.40
C PHE A 160 38.06 0.21 -9.24
N TYR A 161 37.29 1.14 -8.68
CA TYR A 161 36.09 1.70 -9.28
C TYR A 161 36.42 2.46 -10.56
N SER A 162 37.49 3.29 -10.57
CA SER A 162 37.88 4.02 -11.78
C SER A 162 38.18 3.11 -12.98
N LYS A 163 38.71 1.91 -12.75
CA LYS A 163 38.99 0.92 -13.81
C LYS A 163 37.76 0.12 -14.24
N ASN A 164 36.84 -0.14 -13.32
CA ASN A 164 35.68 -1.02 -13.53
C ASN A 164 34.35 -0.27 -13.61
N LYS A 165 34.39 1.07 -13.70
CA LYS A 165 33.23 1.97 -13.65
C LYS A 165 32.09 1.55 -14.59
N PRO A 166 32.32 1.18 -15.87
CA PRO A 166 31.23 0.81 -16.78
C PRO A 166 30.43 -0.42 -16.34
N VAL A 167 31.06 -1.32 -15.56
CA VAL A 167 30.46 -2.55 -15.05
C VAL A 167 29.78 -2.29 -13.71
N ILE A 168 30.47 -1.61 -12.79
CA ILE A 168 30.03 -1.44 -11.41
C ILE A 168 28.97 -0.34 -11.26
N GLN A 169 29.15 0.81 -11.92
CA GLN A 169 28.29 1.97 -11.72
C GLN A 169 26.80 1.67 -11.99
N PRO A 170 26.41 1.08 -13.14
CA PRO A 170 24.99 0.89 -13.43
C PRO A 170 24.26 0.05 -12.37
N VAL A 171 24.92 -0.98 -11.84
CA VAL A 171 24.34 -1.86 -10.82
C VAL A 171 24.19 -1.12 -9.50
N MET A 172 25.22 -0.41 -9.05
CA MET A 172 25.16 0.35 -7.79
C MET A 172 24.11 1.46 -7.87
N THR A 173 24.01 2.13 -9.02
CA THR A 173 22.95 3.13 -9.26
C THR A 173 21.56 2.52 -9.20
N LEU A 174 21.33 1.35 -9.81
CA LEU A 174 20.02 0.67 -9.74
C LEU A 174 19.66 0.25 -8.31
N LEU A 175 20.62 -0.29 -7.55
CA LEU A 175 20.41 -0.63 -6.14
C LEU A 175 20.02 0.61 -5.32
N ASN A 176 20.77 1.70 -5.46
CA ASN A 176 20.48 2.95 -4.77
C ASN A 176 19.10 3.51 -5.17
N GLN A 177 18.73 3.44 -6.45
CA GLN A 177 17.41 3.87 -6.93
C GLN A 177 16.27 3.03 -6.36
N ILE A 178 16.41 1.70 -6.29
CA ILE A 178 15.40 0.82 -5.69
C ILE A 178 15.17 1.20 -4.23
N ILE A 179 16.25 1.34 -3.47
CA ILE A 179 16.17 1.65 -2.02
C ILE A 179 15.61 3.05 -1.82
N GLU A 180 16.04 4.04 -2.61
CA GLU A 180 15.53 5.41 -2.55
C GLU A 180 14.05 5.49 -2.93
N TYR A 181 13.61 4.70 -3.92
CA TYR A 181 12.20 4.62 -4.28
C TYR A 181 11.35 4.11 -3.12
N ILE A 182 11.77 3.01 -2.47
CA ILE A 182 11.02 2.42 -1.35
C ILE A 182 10.99 3.38 -0.16
N GLU A 183 12.11 3.99 0.20
CA GLU A 183 12.18 4.93 1.33
C GLU A 183 11.32 6.17 1.13
N LYS A 184 11.19 6.64 -0.11
CA LYS A 184 10.34 7.78 -0.46
C LYS A 184 8.88 7.37 -0.69
N SER A 185 8.61 6.08 -0.90
CA SER A 185 7.25 5.60 -1.05
C SER A 185 6.53 5.68 0.30
N GLU A 186 5.31 6.22 0.31
CA GLU A 186 4.44 6.24 1.49
C GLU A 186 3.75 4.88 1.69
N SER A 187 4.50 3.79 1.49
CA SER A 187 3.97 2.43 1.58
C SER A 187 3.60 2.09 3.03
N PRO A 188 2.44 1.45 3.28
CA PRO A 188 2.14 0.87 4.59
C PRO A 188 3.06 -0.32 4.94
N VAL A 189 3.75 -0.90 3.96
CA VAL A 189 4.74 -1.96 4.17
C VAL A 189 6.09 -1.34 4.51
N SER A 190 6.78 -1.89 5.50
CA SER A 190 8.05 -1.33 5.97
C SER A 190 9.16 -1.41 4.91
N VAL A 191 10.01 -0.39 4.86
CA VAL A 191 11.21 -0.35 4.00
C VAL A 191 12.12 -1.57 4.24
N VAL A 192 12.22 -2.02 5.48
CA VAL A 192 13.01 -3.21 5.87
C VAL A 192 12.49 -4.47 5.16
N SER A 193 11.17 -4.64 5.03
CA SER A 193 10.60 -5.79 4.34
C SER A 193 10.98 -5.84 2.85
N TYR A 194 10.98 -4.70 2.15
CA TYR A 194 11.43 -4.64 0.76
C TYR A 194 12.96 -4.81 0.64
N SER A 195 13.72 -4.27 1.60
CA SER A 195 15.17 -4.46 1.70
C SER A 195 15.53 -5.93 1.86
N ASP A 196 14.78 -6.69 2.67
CA ASP A 196 14.96 -8.13 2.80
C ASP A 196 14.68 -8.88 1.48
N ILE A 197 13.66 -8.48 0.72
CA ILE A 197 13.39 -9.03 -0.61
C ILE A 197 14.55 -8.72 -1.55
N LEU A 198 15.00 -7.46 -1.61
CA LEU A 198 16.13 -7.06 -2.46
C LEU A 198 17.41 -7.82 -2.10
N LYS A 199 17.73 -7.94 -0.80
CA LYS A 199 18.87 -8.71 -0.31
C LYS A 199 18.76 -10.19 -0.68
N SER A 200 17.56 -10.77 -0.63
CA SER A 200 17.34 -12.19 -0.99
C SER A 200 17.66 -12.51 -2.46
N VAL A 201 17.57 -11.52 -3.34
CA VAL A 201 17.93 -11.70 -4.76
C VAL A 201 19.41 -11.44 -5.02
N MET A 202 20.19 -10.96 -4.06
CA MET A 202 21.61 -10.66 -4.23
C MET A 202 22.48 -11.84 -3.80
N ASN A 203 23.65 -11.98 -4.44
CA ASN A 203 24.66 -12.93 -3.95
C ASN A 203 25.60 -12.28 -2.93
N GLU A 204 26.38 -13.09 -2.22
CA GLU A 204 27.28 -12.61 -1.17
C GLU A 204 28.31 -11.58 -1.67
N ASN A 205 28.86 -11.77 -2.87
CA ASN A 205 29.83 -10.83 -3.46
C ASN A 205 29.18 -9.50 -3.85
N GLU A 206 27.92 -9.50 -4.27
CA GLU A 206 27.15 -8.29 -4.54
C GLU A 206 26.95 -7.46 -3.27
N VAL A 207 26.57 -8.11 -2.16
CA VAL A 207 26.42 -7.46 -0.85
C VAL A 207 27.75 -6.91 -0.34
N LEU A 208 28.84 -7.68 -0.46
CA LEU A 208 30.19 -7.24 -0.10
C LEU A 208 30.66 -6.04 -0.94
N LEU A 209 30.41 -6.05 -2.25
CA LEU A 209 30.74 -4.93 -3.13
C LEU A 209 29.89 -3.69 -2.83
N LEU A 210 28.61 -3.86 -2.50
CA LEU A 210 27.74 -2.77 -2.06
C LEU A 210 28.25 -2.15 -0.75
N PHE A 211 28.69 -2.99 0.21
CA PHE A 211 29.32 -2.51 1.44
C PHE A 211 30.56 -1.67 1.15
N TYR A 212 31.47 -2.13 0.29
CA TYR A 212 32.66 -1.33 -0.04
C TYR A 212 32.34 -0.09 -0.88
N HIS A 213 31.30 -0.16 -1.72
CA HIS A 213 30.80 1.00 -2.45
C HIS A 213 30.26 2.06 -1.49
N SER A 214 29.42 1.68 -0.53
CA SER A 214 28.79 2.62 0.40
C SER A 214 29.83 3.33 1.26
N ILE A 215 30.80 2.61 1.83
CA ILE A 215 31.84 3.25 2.67
C ILE A 215 32.82 4.14 1.88
N SER A 216 32.94 3.93 0.57
CA SER A 216 34.02 4.53 -0.23
C SER A 216 33.61 5.57 -1.25
N PHE A 217 32.48 5.36 -1.91
CA PHE A 217 32.02 6.24 -2.99
C PHE A 217 30.93 7.19 -2.48
N ASP A 218 29.92 6.64 -1.81
CA ASP A 218 28.79 7.42 -1.31
C ASP A 218 29.06 8.03 0.08
N GLY A 219 29.99 7.44 0.85
CA GLY A 219 30.38 7.90 2.18
C GLY A 219 29.62 7.22 3.33
N LEU A 220 30.04 7.51 4.56
CA LEU A 220 29.52 6.83 5.77
C LEU A 220 28.01 7.03 5.97
N ASP A 221 27.41 8.10 5.47
CA ASP A 221 25.97 8.32 5.58
C ASP A 221 25.18 7.32 4.71
N SER A 222 25.68 6.97 3.53
CA SER A 222 25.09 5.91 2.70
C SER A 222 25.22 4.55 3.37
N LEU A 223 26.37 4.26 3.98
CA LEU A 223 26.55 3.04 4.77
C LEU A 223 25.51 2.96 5.90
N ARG A 224 25.36 4.03 6.68
CA ARG A 224 24.38 4.11 7.79
C ARG A 224 22.95 3.89 7.32
N ARG A 225 22.57 4.56 6.23
CA ARG A 225 21.26 4.43 5.60
C ARG A 225 20.98 2.98 5.21
N LEU A 226 21.88 2.35 4.45
CA LEU A 226 21.75 0.97 4.02
C LEU A 226 21.74 -0.02 5.20
N ASN A 227 22.53 0.25 6.24
CA ASN A 227 22.53 -0.54 7.46
C ASN A 227 21.22 -0.40 8.24
N GLY A 228 20.64 0.81 8.30
CA GLY A 228 19.37 1.11 8.96
C GLY A 228 18.17 0.40 8.34
N VAL A 229 18.22 0.09 7.03
CA VAL A 229 17.22 -0.73 6.33
C VAL A 229 17.57 -2.23 6.33
N GLY A 230 18.60 -2.65 7.07
CA GLY A 230 18.95 -4.07 7.22
C GLY A 230 19.70 -4.70 6.03
N MET A 231 20.23 -3.90 5.10
CA MET A 231 20.92 -4.42 3.90
C MET A 231 22.17 -5.26 4.24
N PHE A 232 22.82 -4.98 5.37
CA PHE A 232 24.03 -5.66 5.81
C PHE A 232 23.84 -6.54 7.06
N SER A 233 22.60 -6.85 7.45
CA SER A 233 22.32 -7.64 8.66
C SER A 233 23.00 -9.02 8.65
N ASP A 234 23.02 -9.66 7.47
CA ASP A 234 23.50 -11.02 7.26
C ASP A 234 24.85 -11.07 6.53
N ILE A 235 25.56 -9.93 6.47
CA ILE A 235 26.84 -9.85 5.77
C ILE A 235 27.86 -10.79 6.42
N ASN A 236 28.54 -11.59 5.59
CA ASN A 236 29.58 -12.49 6.07
C ASN A 236 30.84 -11.71 6.48
N LYS A 237 30.93 -11.39 7.78
CA LYS A 237 32.03 -10.61 8.36
C LYS A 237 33.41 -11.24 8.14
N SER A 238 33.49 -12.57 7.93
CA SER A 238 34.76 -13.25 7.65
C SER A 238 35.32 -12.96 6.25
N LYS A 239 34.45 -12.56 5.31
CA LYS A 239 34.82 -12.15 3.94
C LYS A 239 35.04 -10.64 3.79
N LEU A 240 35.11 -9.90 4.91
CA LEU A 240 35.64 -8.54 4.84
C LEU A 240 37.16 -8.62 4.68
N PHE A 241 37.79 -7.71 3.92
CA PHE A 241 39.23 -7.75 3.62
C PHE A 241 40.08 -7.68 4.91
N ASN A 242 39.61 -6.90 5.88
CA ASN A 242 40.12 -6.88 7.24
C ASN A 242 38.97 -7.06 8.23
N PRO A 243 38.61 -8.31 8.60
CA PRO A 243 37.45 -8.59 9.46
C PRO A 243 37.51 -7.88 10.82
N ASN A 244 38.70 -7.64 11.36
CA ASN A 244 38.87 -7.02 12.67
C ASN A 244 38.55 -5.53 12.65
N SER A 245 38.95 -4.83 11.58
CA SER A 245 38.72 -3.40 11.44
C SER A 245 37.40 -3.10 10.72
N HIS A 246 37.14 -3.74 9.58
CA HIS A 246 36.01 -3.39 8.71
C HIS A 246 34.64 -3.70 9.33
N LYS A 247 34.54 -4.72 10.19
CA LYS A 247 33.27 -5.01 10.90
C LYS A 247 32.81 -3.83 11.76
N LYS A 248 33.75 -3.02 12.26
CA LYS A 248 33.45 -1.84 13.10
C LYS A 248 32.76 -0.75 12.28
N PHE A 249 32.92 -0.72 10.96
CA PHE A 249 32.20 0.23 10.12
C PHE A 249 30.69 -0.01 10.11
N LEU A 250 30.24 -1.24 10.35
CA LEU A 250 28.81 -1.56 10.50
C LEU A 250 28.22 -1.05 11.83
N GLU A 251 29.06 -0.59 12.75
CA GLU A 251 28.67 -0.06 14.07
C GLU A 251 28.70 1.49 14.09
N LEU A 252 29.15 2.13 12.99
CA LEU A 252 29.27 3.59 12.84
C LEU A 252 27.98 4.26 12.36
#